data_AF-A0A7J9IDU7-F1
#
_entry.id   AF-A0A7J9IDU7-F1
#
_cell.length_a   1.000
_cell.length_b   1.000
_cell.length_c   1.000
_cell.angle_alpha   90.00
_cell.angle_beta   90.00
_cell.angle_gamma   90.00
#
_symmetry.space_group_name_H-M   'P 1'
#
loop_
_entity.id
_entity.type
_entity.pdbx_description
1 polymer ?
#
loop_
_entity_poly.entity_id
_entity_poly.type
_entity_poly.pdbx_seq_one_letter_code
_entity_poly.pdbx_strand_id
1 'polypeptide(L)'
;MSISSNKSVVVRQVFAEDLESELLMIKTAILRYPFVSIDTEFPGTIFKPSKQVIREGNPIINYHYMKLNVDALQIIQLGLSLSDAQGNRFDRATQTSRDRF
;
A
#
# COMPACT_ATOMS: atom_id res chain seq x y z
N MET A 1 -3.99 -14.36 -30.33
CA MET A 1 -3.02 -13.93 -29.30
C MET A 1 -3.22 -12.44 -29.09
N SER A 2 -3.78 -12.04 -27.95
CA SER A 2 -3.93 -10.62 -27.61
C SER A 2 -2.57 -10.10 -27.19
N ILE A 3 -2.05 -9.10 -27.90
CA ILE A 3 -0.85 -8.37 -27.52
C ILE A 3 -1.22 -7.63 -26.24
N SER A 4 -0.72 -8.14 -25.11
CA SER A 4 -0.71 -7.43 -23.84
C SER A 4 -0.02 -6.09 -24.07
N SER A 5 -0.79 -5.03 -24.27
CA SER A 5 -0.26 -3.67 -24.27
C SER A 5 0.46 -3.50 -22.94
N ASN A 6 1.77 -3.30 -23.01
CA ASN A 6 2.63 -3.13 -21.85
C ASN A 6 2.26 -1.79 -21.19
N LYS A 7 1.18 -1.78 -20.40
CA LYS A 7 0.73 -0.61 -19.66
C LYS A 7 1.83 -0.29 -18.65
N SER A 8 2.49 0.85 -18.85
CA SER A 8 3.50 1.34 -17.93
C SER A 8 2.89 1.49 -16.54
N VAL A 9 3.51 0.86 -15.54
CA VAL A 9 3.12 1.04 -14.14
C VAL A 9 3.51 2.46 -13.74
N VAL A 10 2.53 3.27 -13.34
CA VAL A 10 2.75 4.64 -12.85
C VAL A 10 2.64 4.64 -11.33
N VAL A 11 3.72 4.98 -10.65
CA VAL A 11 3.73 5.22 -9.21
C VAL A 11 3.59 6.72 -8.97
N ARG A 12 2.66 7.10 -8.09
CA ARG A 12 2.38 8.50 -7.77
C ARG A 12 2.94 8.80 -6.39
N GLN A 13 3.87 9.75 -6.33
CA GLN A 13 4.36 10.28 -5.06
C GLN A 13 3.34 11.29 -4.54
N VAL A 14 3.01 11.17 -3.27
CA VAL A 14 2.01 11.99 -2.59
C VAL A 14 2.67 12.60 -1.36
N PHE A 15 2.56 13.92 -1.24
CA PHE A 15 3.10 14.75 -0.17
C PHE A 15 1.98 15.59 0.46
N ALA A 16 2.31 16.49 1.38
CA ALA A 16 1.30 17.21 2.16
C ALA A 16 0.39 18.10 1.29
N GLU A 17 0.95 18.64 0.20
CA GLU A 17 0.30 19.55 -0.73
C GLU A 17 -0.76 18.89 -1.62
N ASP A 18 -0.65 17.59 -1.92
CA ASP A 18 -1.55 16.87 -2.83
C ASP A 18 -2.35 15.73 -2.15
N LEU A 19 -2.05 15.42 -0.88
CA LEU A 19 -2.69 14.36 -0.10
C LEU A 19 -4.23 14.34 -0.22
N GLU A 20 -4.88 15.48 0.01
CA GLU A 20 -6.35 15.56 -0.04
C GLU A 20 -6.91 15.22 -1.44
N SER A 21 -6.25 15.71 -2.49
CA SER A 21 -6.67 15.46 -3.87
C SER A 21 -6.53 13.97 -4.24
N GLU A 22 -5.48 13.33 -3.74
CA GLU A 22 -5.19 11.92 -3.97
C GLU A 22 -6.12 11.00 -3.17
N LEU A 23 -6.42 11.36 -1.91
CA LEU A 23 -7.42 10.65 -1.11
C LEU A 23 -8.81 10.74 -1.72
N LEU A 24 -9.20 11.90 -2.25
CA LEU A 24 -10.47 12.04 -2.97
C LEU A 24 -10.50 11.15 -4.22
N MET A 25 -9.38 11.06 -4.94
CA MET A 25 -9.27 10.16 -6.08
C MET A 25 -9.43 8.70 -5.66
N ILE A 26 -8.72 8.26 -4.62
CA ILE A 26 -8.83 6.90 -4.05
C ILE A 26 -10.28 6.60 -3.66
N LYS A 27 -10.98 7.56 -3.04
CA LYS A 27 -12.40 7.42 -2.65
C LYS A 27 -13.30 7.11 -3.85
N THR A 28 -13.04 7.73 -5.01
CA THR A 28 -13.80 7.42 -6.23
C THR A 28 -13.35 6.12 -6.90
N ALA A 29 -12.04 5.83 -6.86
CA ALA A 29 -11.44 4.65 -7.48
C ALA A 29 -11.89 3.34 -6.82
N ILE A 30 -12.03 3.33 -5.49
CA ILE A 30 -12.34 2.12 -4.71
C ILE A 30 -13.70 1.51 -5.07
N LEU A 31 -14.63 2.30 -5.64
CA LEU A 31 -15.91 1.81 -6.14
C LEU A 31 -15.77 0.87 -7.33
N ARG A 32 -14.72 1.02 -8.13
CA ARG A 32 -14.43 0.19 -9.31
C ARG A 32 -13.28 -0.79 -9.06
N TYR A 33 -12.34 -0.41 -8.21
CA TYR A 33 -11.12 -1.17 -7.88
C TYR A 33 -11.05 -1.40 -6.36
N PRO A 34 -11.89 -2.31 -5.81
CA PRO A 34 -12.06 -2.45 -4.36
C PRO A 34 -10.95 -3.23 -3.65
N PHE A 35 -10.04 -3.88 -4.37
CA PHE A 35 -8.95 -4.64 -3.77
C PHE A 35 -7.75 -3.73 -3.55
N VAL A 36 -7.38 -3.54 -2.27
CA VAL A 36 -6.29 -2.66 -1.86
C VAL A 36 -5.11 -3.49 -1.35
N SER A 37 -3.95 -3.33 -1.99
CA SER A 37 -2.67 -3.79 -1.46
C SER A 37 -2.00 -2.65 -0.69
N ILE A 38 -1.45 -2.96 0.48
CA ILE A 38 -0.81 -2.00 1.39
C ILE A 38 0.62 -2.45 1.67
N ASP A 39 1.54 -1.50 1.66
CA ASP A 39 2.92 -1.69 2.09
C ASP A 39 3.40 -0.49 2.90
N THR A 40 4.32 -0.69 3.84
CA THR A 40 4.78 0.39 4.75
C THR A 40 6.27 0.33 4.97
N GLU A 41 6.91 1.49 4.97
CA GLU A 41 8.32 1.63 5.33
C GLU A 41 8.47 2.37 6.66
N PHE A 42 9.33 1.84 7.53
CA PHE A 42 9.57 2.35 8.88
C PHE A 42 11.08 2.30 9.19
N PRO A 43 11.57 3.05 10.19
CA PRO A 43 13.00 3.14 10.53
C PRO A 43 13.52 1.89 11.27
N GLY A 44 13.31 0.70 10.71
CA GLY A 44 13.83 -0.57 11.22
C GLY A 44 13.20 -1.03 12.53
N THR A 45 14.00 -1.60 13.43
CA THR A 45 13.50 -2.25 14.66
C THR A 45 14.42 -1.91 15.83
N ILE A 46 13.83 -1.35 16.89
CA ILE A 46 14.50 -1.00 18.16
C ILE A 46 14.46 -2.20 19.11
N PHE A 47 13.26 -2.70 19.40
CA PHE A 47 13.08 -3.80 20.35
C PHE A 47 13.14 -5.14 19.63
N LYS A 48 14.13 -5.97 19.95
CA LYS A 48 14.34 -7.27 19.30
C LYS A 48 14.28 -8.42 20.31
N PRO A 49 13.51 -9.49 20.05
CA PRO A 49 13.59 -10.71 20.84
C PRO A 49 14.96 -11.37 20.70
N SER A 50 15.33 -12.16 21.71
CA SER A 50 16.52 -13.01 21.61
C SER A 50 16.33 -14.07 20.52
N LYS A 51 17.44 -14.59 19.96
CA LYS A 51 17.38 -15.62 18.91
C LYS A 51 16.61 -16.87 19.36
N GLN A 52 16.67 -17.23 20.63
CA GLN A 52 15.94 -18.37 21.19
C GLN A 52 14.43 -18.13 21.13
N VAL A 53 13.97 -16.95 21.55
CA VAL A 53 12.56 -16.55 21.54
C VAL A 53 12.00 -16.51 20.11
N ILE A 54 12.80 -16.07 19.13
CA ILE A 54 12.38 -16.11 17.71
C ILE A 54 12.15 -17.56 17.25
N ARG A 55 13.02 -18.50 17.65
CA ARG A 55 12.93 -19.92 17.24
C ARG A 55 11.73 -20.63 17.85
N GLU A 56 11.25 -20.17 19.00
CA GLU A 56 10.02 -20.68 19.63
C GLU A 56 8.78 -20.33 18.80
N GLY A 57 8.84 -19.31 17.94
CA GLY A 57 7.76 -18.98 17.02
C GLY A 57 6.44 -18.58 17.69
N ASN A 58 6.48 -18.16 18.96
CA ASN A 58 5.28 -17.86 19.73
C ASN A 58 4.58 -16.58 19.18
N PRO A 59 3.34 -16.67 18.67
CA PRO A 59 2.66 -15.54 18.05
C PRO A 59 2.38 -14.40 19.04
N ILE A 60 2.17 -14.70 20.33
CA ILE A 60 1.93 -13.69 21.36
C ILE A 60 3.18 -12.83 21.56
N ILE A 61 4.35 -13.48 21.57
CA ILE A 61 5.63 -12.77 21.74
C ILE A 61 5.96 -11.96 20.47
N ASN A 62 5.72 -12.53 19.28
CA ASN A 62 5.91 -11.81 18.02
C ASN A 62 5.05 -10.54 17.95
N TYR A 63 3.77 -10.65 18.33
CA TYR A 63 2.87 -9.51 18.42
C TYR A 63 3.36 -8.46 19.42
N HIS A 64 3.82 -8.89 20.60
CA HIS A 64 4.33 -7.99 21.63
C HIS A 64 5.50 -7.14 21.12
N TYR A 65 6.51 -7.76 20.50
CA TYR A 65 7.65 -7.03 19.94
C TYR A 65 7.26 -6.16 18.74
N MET A 66 6.38 -6.64 17.86
CA MET A 66 5.83 -5.82 16.77
C MET A 66 5.17 -4.56 17.33
N LYS A 67 4.28 -4.72 18.32
CA LYS A 67 3.58 -3.61 18.98
C LYS A 67 4.55 -2.60 19.58
N LEU A 68 5.55 -3.05 20.33
CA LEU A 68 6.55 -2.15 20.94
C LEU A 68 7.28 -1.29 19.90
N ASN A 69 7.61 -1.86 18.74
CA ASN A 69 8.26 -1.12 17.68
C ASN A 69 7.30 -0.17 16.96
N VAL A 70 6.07 -0.59 16.70
CA VAL A 70 5.05 0.25 16.07
C VAL A 70 4.69 1.44 16.97
N ASP A 71 4.58 1.23 18.28
CA ASP A 71 4.28 2.30 19.23
C ASP A 71 5.43 3.32 19.33
N ALA A 72 6.68 2.89 19.16
CA ALA A 72 7.87 3.73 19.35
C ALA A 72 8.37 4.42 18.07
N LEU A 73 8.01 3.91 16.89
CA LEU A 73 8.52 4.39 15.61
C LEU A 73 7.47 5.20 14.85
N GLN A 74 7.93 6.07 13.97
CA GLN A 74 7.08 6.81 13.04
C GLN A 74 7.22 6.20 11.64
N ILE A 75 6.10 6.10 10.91
CA ILE A 75 6.09 5.63 9.52
C ILE A 75 6.83 6.63 8.62
N ILE A 76 7.56 6.10 7.63
CA ILE A 76 8.26 6.90 6.62
C ILE A 76 7.41 7.01 5.35
N GLN A 77 6.89 5.88 4.86
CA GLN A 77 6.05 5.82 3.66
C GLN A 77 4.93 4.79 3.80
N LEU A 78 3.80 5.08 3.16
CA LEU A 78 2.66 4.17 2.98
C LEU A 78 2.41 4.00 1.48
N GLY A 79 2.58 2.79 0.97
CA GLY A 79 2.27 2.41 -0.40
C GLY A 79 0.87 1.83 -0.51
N LEU A 80 0.09 2.33 -1.47
CA LEU A 80 -1.26 1.82 -1.77
C LEU A 80 -1.35 1.44 -3.26
N SER A 81 -1.99 0.30 -3.56
CA SER A 81 -2.35 -0.07 -4.93
C SER A 81 -3.76 -0.64 -4.99
N LEU A 82 -4.58 -0.11 -5.90
CA LEU A 82 -5.97 -0.51 -6.08
C LEU A 82 -6.13 -1.38 -7.33
N SER A 83 -6.93 -2.44 -7.22
CA SER A 83 -7.26 -3.35 -8.33
C SER A 83 -8.70 -3.88 -8.27
N ASP A 84 -9.17 -4.41 -9.40
CA ASP A 84 -10.43 -5.17 -9.47
C ASP A 84 -10.17 -6.67 -9.27
N ALA A 85 -11.25 -7.47 -9.26
CA ALA A 85 -11.16 -8.92 -9.06
C ALA A 85 -10.42 -9.66 -10.19
N GLN A 86 -10.19 -9.02 -11.34
CA GLN A 86 -9.41 -9.58 -12.45
C GLN A 86 -7.95 -9.12 -12.42
N GLY A 87 -7.55 -8.31 -11.43
CA GLY A 87 -6.21 -7.76 -11.31
C GLY A 87 -5.95 -6.54 -12.22
N ASN A 88 -6.99 -5.96 -12.85
CA ASN A 88 -6.81 -4.67 -13.52
C ASN A 88 -6.60 -3.59 -12.48
N ARG A 89 -5.57 -2.77 -12.67
CA ARG A 89 -5.16 -1.75 -11.70
C ARG A 89 -5.83 -0.43 -12.01
N PHE A 90 -6.07 0.35 -10.95
CA PHE A 90 -6.45 1.75 -11.09
C PHE A 90 -5.30 2.53 -11.75
N ASP A 91 -5.61 3.25 -12.84
CA ASP A 91 -4.68 4.15 -13.53
C ASP A 91 -5.42 5.41 -13.98
N ARG A 92 -4.91 6.59 -13.59
CA ARG A 92 -5.48 7.89 -13.92
C ARG A 92 -5.63 8.12 -15.42
N ALA A 93 -4.74 7.55 -16.25
CA ALA A 93 -4.85 7.66 -17.71
C ALA A 93 -6.14 7.03 -18.27
N THR A 94 -6.69 6.04 -17.57
CA THR A 94 -7.94 5.38 -17.98
C THR A 94 -9.20 6.19 -17.65
N GLN A 95 -9.11 7.18 -16.73
CA GLN A 95 -10.20 8.11 -16.44
C GLN A 95 -10.33 9.19 -17.52
N THR A 96 -9.23 9.85 -17.90
CA THR A 96 -9.22 10.97 -18.88
C THR A 96 -9.69 10.57 -20.29
N SER A 97 -9.63 9.27 -20.62
CA SER A 97 -10.09 8.76 -21.90
C SER A 97 -11.58 8.41 -21.93
N ARG A 98 -12.23 8.29 -20.77
CA ARG A 98 -13.65 7.94 -20.64
C ARG A 98 -14.56 9.13 -20.34
N ASP A 99 -14.03 10.23 -19.81
CA ASP A 99 -14.78 11.48 -19.57
C ASP A 99 -14.84 12.39 -20.83
N ARG A 100 -14.57 11.83 -22.02
CA ARG A 100 -14.59 12.53 -23.32
C ARG A 100 -15.73 12.10 -24.25
N PHE A 101 -16.81 11.54 -23.72
CA PHE A 101 -18.07 11.27 -24.43
C PHE A 101 -19.27 11.53 -23.52
#